data_AF-A0A0Q8NSV7-F1
#
_entry.id   AF-A0A0Q8NSV7-F1
#
_cell.length_a   1.000
_cell.length_b   1.000
_cell.length_c   1.000
_cell.angle_alpha   90.00
_cell.angle_beta   90.00
_cell.angle_gamma   90.00
#
_symmetry.space_group_name_H-M   'P 1'
#
loop_
_entity.id
_entity.type
_entity.pdbx_description
1 polymer ?
#
loop_
_entity_poly.entity_id
_entity_poly.type
_entity_poly.pdbx_seq_one_letter_code
_entity_poly.pdbx_strand_id
1 'polypeptide(L)'
;MVFKPGTFFGEQPEIEVEFKNHAKLEEDIANALAVAGGIDAADVNVTVDGAGVVLSGSVGTQQEIVRATAVAEALAGIHPVRNDIAIG
;
A
#
# COMPACT_ATOMS: atom_id res chain seq x y z
N MET A 1 -15.31 -3.34 -46.17
CA MET A 1 -15.02 -3.49 -44.73
C MET A 1 -14.15 -2.31 -44.34
N VAL A 2 -14.71 -1.34 -43.62
CA VAL A 2 -14.01 -0.07 -43.31
C VAL A 2 -13.31 -0.25 -41.96
N PHE A 3 -12.01 -0.51 -41.99
CA PHE A 3 -11.19 -0.49 -40.78
C PHE A 3 -10.98 0.97 -40.39
N LYS A 4 -11.75 1.46 -39.40
CA LYS A 4 -11.40 2.71 -38.74
C LYS A 4 -10.09 2.47 -37.98
N PRO A 5 -9.00 3.22 -38.25
CA PRO A 5 -7.86 3.22 -37.35
C PRO A 5 -8.36 3.78 -36.00
N GLY A 6 -8.11 3.07 -34.91
CA GLY A 6 -8.42 3.57 -33.58
C GLY A 6 -7.64 4.86 -33.35
N THR A 7 -8.30 6.01 -33.44
CA THR A 7 -7.73 7.29 -33.05
C THR A 7 -7.64 7.29 -31.52
N PHE A 8 -6.54 6.77 -30.99
CA PHE A 8 -6.19 6.89 -29.59
C PHE A 8 -5.67 8.31 -29.39
N PHE A 9 -6.59 9.24 -29.10
CA PHE A 9 -6.23 10.60 -28.70
C PHE A 9 -5.41 10.49 -27.42
N GLY A 10 -4.20 11.05 -27.42
CA GLY A 10 -3.14 10.87 -26.42
C GLY A 10 -3.41 11.39 -25.01
N GLU A 11 -4.63 11.27 -24.49
CA GLU A 11 -4.83 11.18 -23.05
C GLU A 11 -4.33 9.80 -22.62
N GLN A 12 -3.21 9.77 -21.91
CA GLN A 12 -2.79 8.57 -21.20
C GLN A 12 -3.98 8.13 -20.32
N PRO A 13 -4.35 6.84 -20.31
CA PRO A 13 -5.49 6.38 -19.53
C PRO A 13 -5.28 6.82 -18.07
N GLU A 14 -6.20 7.62 -17.54
CA GLU A 14 -6.11 8.18 -16.17
C GLU A 14 -5.95 7.06 -15.11
N ILE A 15 -6.47 5.87 -15.44
CA ILE A 15 -6.36 4.64 -14.66
C ILE A 15 -4.89 4.19 -14.51
N GLU A 16 -3.99 4.41 -15.47
CA GLU A 16 -2.59 3.97 -15.29
C GLU A 16 -1.80 4.85 -14.30
N VAL A 17 -2.20 6.11 -14.13
CA VAL A 17 -1.49 7.06 -13.25
C VAL A 17 -1.88 6.86 -11.78
N GLU A 18 -3.17 6.61 -11.51
CA GLU A 18 -3.64 6.30 -10.16
C GLU A 18 -2.96 5.01 -9.66
N PHE A 19 -3.08 3.91 -10.41
CA PHE A 19 -2.58 2.59 -10.01
C PHE A 19 -1.07 2.56 -9.73
N LYS A 20 -0.30 3.38 -10.44
CA LYS A 20 1.13 3.54 -10.17
C LYS A 20 1.44 4.19 -8.83
N ASN A 21 0.62 5.14 -8.37
CA ASN A 21 0.80 5.78 -7.07
C ASN A 21 0.47 4.80 -5.94
N HIS A 22 -0.58 4.00 -6.08
CA HIS A 22 -0.94 3.02 -5.03
C HIS A 22 0.15 1.95 -4.90
N ALA A 23 0.60 1.40 -6.03
CA ALA A 23 1.63 0.37 -6.06
C ALA A 23 2.96 0.89 -5.48
N LYS A 24 3.34 2.13 -5.80
CA LYS A 24 4.52 2.76 -5.19
C LYS A 24 4.37 2.97 -3.69
N LEU A 25 3.21 3.44 -3.23
CA LEU A 25 2.97 3.65 -1.82
C LEU A 25 3.02 2.33 -1.05
N GLU A 26 2.40 1.28 -1.59
CA GLU A 26 2.45 -0.07 -1.02
C GLU A 26 3.88 -0.60 -0.93
N GLU A 27 4.66 -0.46 -2.00
CA GLU A 27 6.08 -0.87 -2.02
C GLU A 27 6.91 -0.08 -1.01
N ASP A 28 6.70 1.24 -0.90
CA ASP A 28 7.42 2.09 0.06
C ASP A 28 7.09 1.70 1.50
N ILE A 29 5.82 1.43 1.81
CA ILE A 29 5.37 0.96 3.13
C ILE A 29 5.96 -0.42 3.43
N ALA A 30 5.88 -1.37 2.50
CA ALA A 30 6.44 -2.70 2.68
C ALA A 30 7.96 -2.65 2.91
N ASN A 31 8.67 -1.82 2.15
CA ASN A 31 10.11 -1.62 2.30
C ASN A 31 10.44 -0.95 3.63
N ALA A 32 9.71 0.09 4.03
CA ALA A 32 9.92 0.76 5.31
C ALA A 32 9.65 -0.18 6.50
N LEU A 33 8.64 -1.05 6.42
CA LEU A 33 8.39 -2.09 7.43
C LEU A 33 9.54 -3.10 7.48
N ALA A 34 10.06 -3.54 6.33
CA ALA A 34 11.20 -4.44 6.25
C ALA A 34 12.48 -3.80 6.84
N VAL A 35 12.69 -2.51 6.62
CA VAL A 35 13.84 -1.75 7.14
C VAL A 35 13.70 -1.40 8.62
N ALA A 36 12.50 -1.05 9.08
CA ALA A 36 12.25 -0.65 10.47
C ALA A 36 12.67 -1.72 11.48
N GLY A 37 12.65 -2.99 11.07
CA GLY A 37 13.24 -4.09 11.80
C GLY A 37 12.48 -4.45 13.07
N GLY A 38 12.35 -5.75 13.33
CA GLY A 38 11.65 -6.25 14.50
C GLY A 38 10.14 -6.21 14.38
N ILE A 39 9.61 -6.24 13.15
CA ILE A 39 8.26 -6.67 12.78
C ILE A 39 8.47 -7.87 11.86
N ASP A 40 7.75 -8.97 12.07
CA ASP A 40 7.80 -10.10 11.14
C ASP A 40 7.03 -9.77 9.86
N ALA A 41 7.65 -8.94 9.01
CA ALA A 41 7.05 -8.44 7.77
C ALA A 41 6.71 -9.57 6.77
N ALA A 42 7.20 -10.79 7.00
CA ALA A 42 6.82 -11.97 6.24
C ALA A 42 5.34 -12.34 6.40
N ASP A 43 4.75 -12.09 7.57
CA ASP A 43 3.35 -12.38 7.90
C ASP A 43 2.46 -11.14 7.90
N VAL A 44 3.01 -9.98 7.51
CA VAL A 44 2.27 -8.71 7.42
C VAL A 44 2.06 -8.34 5.95
N ASN A 45 0.80 -8.26 5.56
CA ASN A 45 0.36 -7.84 4.24
C ASN A 45 -0.17 -6.40 4.28
N VAL A 46 0.36 -5.57 3.38
CA VAL A 46 -0.06 -4.17 3.18
C VAL A 46 -0.89 -4.11 1.92
N THR A 47 -2.00 -3.38 1.95
CA THR A 47 -2.85 -3.17 0.78
C THR A 47 -3.31 -1.73 0.74
N VAL A 48 -3.12 -1.08 -0.41
CA VAL A 48 -3.62 0.29 -0.64
C VAL A 48 -4.85 0.22 -1.53
N ASP A 49 -6.02 0.54 -0.97
CA ASP A 49 -7.28 0.59 -1.71
C ASP A 49 -7.72 2.05 -1.88
N GLY A 50 -7.53 2.57 -3.10
CA GLY A 50 -7.85 3.95 -3.48
C GLY A 50 -7.13 4.98 -2.61
N ALA A 51 -7.79 5.40 -1.53
CA ALA A 51 -7.28 6.40 -0.58
C ALA A 51 -7.03 5.85 0.84
N GLY A 52 -7.16 4.55 1.09
CA GLY A 52 -6.95 3.95 2.41
C GLY A 52 -5.85 2.89 2.40
N VAL A 53 -5.07 2.83 3.48
CA VAL A 53 -4.05 1.79 3.69
C VAL A 53 -4.58 0.78 4.68
N VAL A 54 -4.51 -0.50 4.34
CA VAL A 54 -4.89 -1.61 5.23
C VAL A 54 -3.66 -2.44 5.52
N LEU A 55 -3.34 -2.58 6.81
CA LEU A 55 -2.33 -3.48 7.33
C LEU A 55 -3.05 -4.71 7.87
N SER A 56 -2.68 -5.89 7.42
CA SER A 56 -3.26 -7.16 7.87
C SER A 56 -2.14 -8.15 8.14
N GLY A 57 -2.31 -9.06 9.09
CA GLY A 57 -1.24 -10.03 9.40
C GLY A 57 -1.23 -10.48 10.84
N SER A 58 -0.11 -11.08 11.24
CA SER A 58 0.13 -11.49 12.63
C SER A 58 1.53 -11.10 13.08
N VAL A 59 1.65 -10.56 14.29
CA VAL A 59 2.93 -10.18 14.90
C VAL A 59 3.01 -10.69 16.34
N GLY A 60 4.23 -10.85 16.86
CA GLY A 60 4.44 -11.42 18.19
C GLY A 60 4.20 -10.44 19.35
N THR A 61 4.24 -9.12 19.10
CA THR A 61 4.13 -8.11 20.15
C THR A 61 3.25 -6.92 19.77
N GLN A 62 2.63 -6.30 20.79
CA GLN A 62 1.88 -5.05 20.58
C GLN A 62 2.78 -3.89 20.11
N GLN A 63 4.07 -3.91 20.46
CA GLN A 63 5.01 -2.86 20.05
C GLN A 63 5.26 -2.88 18.54
N GLU A 64 5.25 -4.07 17.93
CA GLU A 64 5.30 -4.24 16.47
C GLU A 64 4.11 -3.59 15.78
N ILE A 65 2.90 -3.83 16.29
CA ILE A 65 1.66 -3.25 15.75
C ILE A 65 1.74 -1.71 15.76
N VAL A 66 2.16 -1.13 16.87
CA VAL A 66 2.27 0.33 17.01
C VAL A 66 3.31 0.90 16.04
N ARG A 67 4.47 0.25 15.91
CA ARG A 67 5.49 0.66 14.94
C ARG A 67 5.01 0.53 13.51
N ALA A 68 4.35 -0.58 13.16
CA ALA A 68 3.80 -0.79 11.83
C ALA A 68 2.80 0.31 11.45
N THR A 69 1.91 0.63 12.39
CA THR A 69 0.93 1.71 12.22
C THR A 69 1.63 3.05 12.02
N ALA A 70 2.60 3.38 12.88
CA ALA A 70 3.29 4.67 12.80
C ALA A 70 4.09 4.84 11.49
N VAL A 71 4.73 3.77 11.01
CA VAL A 71 5.45 3.77 9.72
C VAL A 71 4.47 3.94 8.56
N ALA A 72 3.36 3.19 8.58
CA ALA A 72 2.32 3.33 7.57
C ALA A 72 1.69 4.72 7.59
N GLU A 73 1.38 5.29 8.75
CA GLU A 73 0.84 6.65 8.90
C GLU A 73 1.84 7.72 8.42
N ALA A 74 3.14 7.55 8.70
CA ALA A 74 4.16 8.47 8.24
C ALA A 74 4.26 8.54 6.71
N LEU A 75 4.04 7.41 6.02
CA LEU A 75 4.08 7.32 4.56
C LEU A 75 2.73 7.64 3.90
N ALA A 76 1.63 7.21 4.53
CA ALA A 76 0.27 7.52 4.15
C ALA A 76 -0.05 9.02 4.31
N GLY A 77 0.60 9.69 5.27
CA GLY A 77 0.47 11.11 5.56
C GLY A 77 -0.93 11.52 6.05
N ILE A 78 -1.88 11.59 5.11
CA ILE A 78 -3.29 11.99 5.30
C ILE A 78 -4.28 10.87 4.99
N HIS A 79 -3.80 9.75 4.45
CA HIS A 79 -4.65 8.60 4.15
C HIS A 79 -5.01 7.82 5.41
N PRO A 80 -6.27 7.40 5.60
CA PRO A 80 -6.67 6.56 6.72
C PRO A 80 -5.91 5.23 6.69
N VAL A 81 -5.21 4.94 7.78
CA VAL A 81 -4.53 3.66 8.01
C VAL A 81 -5.43 2.80 8.90
N ARG A 82 -5.82 1.64 8.38
CA ARG A 82 -6.53 0.60 9.14
C ARG A 82 -5.54 -0.49 9.50
N ASN A 83 -5.43 -0.75 10.80
CA ASN A 83 -4.62 -1.85 11.30
C ASN A 83 -5.51 -3.00 11.76
N ASP A 84 -5.44 -4.11 11.02
CA ASP A 84 -6.09 -5.40 11.25
C ASP A 84 -5.04 -6.49 11.61
N ILE A 85 -3.86 -6.09 12.11
CA ILE A 85 -2.84 -7.01 12.58
C ILE A 85 -3.28 -7.64 13.91
N ALA A 86 -3.26 -8.97 13.97
CA ALA A 86 -3.51 -9.72 15.19
C ALA A 86 -2.22 -10.00 15.97
N ILE A 87 -2.33 -10.16 17.29
CA ILE A 87 -1.25 -10.70 18.12
C ILE A 87 -1.51 -12.20 18.28
N GLY A 88 -0.51 -13.02 17.92
CA GLY A 88 -0.54 -14.48 17.99
C GLY A 88 0.53 -15.05 18.91
#